data_AF-A0A2A9UQI8-F1
#
_entry.id   AF-A0A2A9UQI8-F1
#
_cell.length_a   1.000
_cell.length_b   1.000
_cell.length_c   1.000
_cell.angle_alpha   90.00
_cell.angle_beta   90.00
_cell.angle_gamma   90.00
#
_symmetry.space_group_name_H-M   'P 1'
#
loop_
_entity.id
_entity.type
_entity.pdbx_description
1 polymer ?
#
loop_
_entity_poly.entity_id
_entity_poly.type
_entity_poly.pdbx_seq_one_letter_code
_entity_poly.pdbx_strand_id
1 'polypeptide(L)' 'MYTRRILLSRLKEWAHSYQKLPTAKGILKDPNIPALSTYVRNFENWNESLRQVGFQPRKKLSKEIKEASCFRKG' A
#
# COMPACT_ATOMS: atom_id res chain seq x y z
N MET A 1 -16.97 -3.29 8.49
CA MET A 1 -16.65 -1.90 8.10
C MET A 1 -15.13 -1.79 7.95
N TYR A 2 -14.61 -1.47 6.76
CA TYR A 2 -13.18 -1.22 6.59
C TYR A 2 -12.86 0.20 7.06
N THR A 3 -11.96 0.35 8.02
CA THR A 3 -11.45 1.66 8.43
C THR A 3 -10.18 1.99 7.65
N ARG A 4 -9.87 3.28 7.47
CA ARG A 4 -8.64 3.75 6.83
C ARG A 4 -7.40 3.01 7.37
N ARG A 5 -7.29 2.86 8.69
CA ARG A 5 -6.16 2.15 9.33
C ARG A 5 -6.01 0.69 8.89
N ILE A 6 -7.12 -0.05 8.78
CA ILE A 6 -7.10 -1.45 8.32
C ILE A 6 -6.62 -1.53 6.87
N LEU A 7 -7.11 -0.64 6.01
CA LEU A 7 -6.72 -0.60 4.60
C LEU A 7 -5.22 -0.32 4.43
N LEU A 8 -4.66 0.60 5.22
CA LEU A 8 -3.22 0.89 5.25
C LEU A 8 -2.41 -0.32 5.74
N SER A 9 -2.86 -1.04 6.76
CA SER A 9 -2.20 -2.27 7.22
C SER A 9 -2.17 -3.34 6.13
N ARG A 10 -3.29 -3.55 5.42
CA ARG A 10 -3.37 -4.50 4.30
C ARG A 10 -2.40 -4.17 3.17
N LEU A 11 -2.26 -2.88 2.85
CA LEU A 11 -1.29 -2.38 1.88
C LEU A 11 0.16 -2.73 2.29
N LYS A 12 0.49 -2.57 3.58
CA LYS A 12 1.82 -2.91 4.11
C LYS A 12 2.07 -4.42 4.10
N GLU A 13 1.09 -5.23 4.52
CA GLU A 13 1.20 -6.69 4.50
C GLU A 13 1.42 -7.21 3.07
N TRP A 14 0.65 -6.71 2.10
CA TRP A 14 0.83 -7.08 0.70
C TRP A 14 2.21 -6.66 0.18
N ALA A 15 2.66 -5.44 0.49
CA ALA A 15 3.98 -4.96 0.10
C ALA A 15 5.10 -5.83 0.68
N HIS A 16 4.93 -6.30 1.92
CA HIS A 16 5.86 -7.20 2.59
C HIS A 16 5.87 -8.59 1.96
N SER A 17 4.70 -9.19 1.74
CA SER A 17 4.56 -10.53 1.16
C SER A 17 5.12 -10.62 -0.26
N TYR A 18 4.91 -9.58 -1.06
CA TYR A 18 5.35 -9.56 -2.45
C TYR A 18 6.68 -8.83 -2.67
N GLN A 19 7.26 -8.25 -1.61
CA GLN A 19 8.45 -7.40 -1.63
C GLN A 19 8.42 -6.34 -2.76
N LYS A 20 7.23 -5.86 -3.12
CA LYS A 20 7.00 -4.91 -4.22
C LYS A 20 5.98 -3.87 -3.82
N LEU A 21 6.04 -2.70 -4.47
CA LEU A 21 5.05 -1.65 -4.23
C LEU A 21 3.66 -2.11 -4.72
N PRO A 22 2.61 -1.94 -3.90
CA PRO A 22 1.24 -2.22 -4.30
C PRO A 22 0.84 -1.28 -5.42
N THR A 23 0.72 -1.84 -6.62
CA THR A 23 0.19 -1.15 -7.80
C THR A 23 -1.29 -1.48 -7.94
N ALA A 24 -2.10 -0.54 -8.42
CA ALA A 24 -3.53 -0.76 -8.67
C ALA A 24 -3.81 -2.05 -9.48
N LYS A 25 -2.99 -2.34 -10.50
CA LYS A 25 -3.08 -3.59 -11.28
C LYS A 25 -2.65 -4.84 -10.50
N GLY A 26 -1.73 -4.70 -9.54
CA GLY A 26 -1.23 -5.80 -8.72
C GLY A 26 -2.28 -6.24 -7.71
N ILE A 27 -2.91 -5.29 -7.03
CA ILE A 27 -3.97 -5.57 -6.06
C ILE A 27 -5.25 -6.06 -6.73
N LEU A 28 -5.55 -5.61 -7.96
CA LEU A 28 -6.71 -6.07 -8.71
C LEU A 28 -6.61 -7.57 -9.09
N LYS A 29 -5.38 -8.09 -9.19
CA LYS A 29 -5.15 -9.52 -9.46
C LYS A 29 -5.21 -10.38 -8.20
N ASP A 30 -5.17 -9.78 -7.02
CA ASP A 30 -5.09 -10.50 -5.76
C ASP A 30 -6.48 -10.56 -5.09
N PRO A 31 -7.09 -11.74 -4.94
CA PRO A 31 -8.39 -11.86 -4.29
C PRO A 31 -8.34 -11.69 -2.77
N ASN A 32 -7.14 -11.71 -2.15
CA ASN A 32 -6.99 -11.57 -0.69
C ASN A 32 -6.93 -10.11 -0.23
N ILE A 33 -6.78 -9.16 -1.15
CA ILE A 33 -6.76 -7.73 -0.84
C ILE A 33 -8.10 -7.07 -1.23
N PRO A 34 -8.58 -6.07 -0.47
CA PRO A 34 -9.79 -5.35 -0.86
C PRO A 34 -9.67 -4.71 -2.25
N ALA A 35 -10.78 -4.66 -2.98
CA ALA A 35 -10.84 -4.05 -4.29
C ALA A 35 -10.37 -2.58 -4.25
N LEU A 36 -9.75 -2.13 -5.35
CA LEU A 36 -9.29 -0.75 -5.53
C LEU A 36 -10.38 0.29 -5.18
N SER A 37 -11.64 0.00 -5.51
CA SER A 37 -12.80 0.82 -5.19
C SER A 37 -12.97 1.07 -3.68
N THR A 38 -12.61 0.11 -2.83
CA THR A 38 -12.66 0.25 -1.37
C THR A 38 -11.66 1.30 -0.90
N TYR A 39 -10.46 1.31 -1.48
CA TYR A 39 -9.43 2.30 -1.16
C TYR A 39 -9.81 3.68 -1.67
N VAL A 40 -10.24 3.79 -2.92
CA VAL A 40 -10.67 5.06 -3.52
C VAL A 40 -11.84 5.67 -2.75
N ARG A 41 -12.81 4.87 -2.31
CA ARG A 41 -13.93 5.37 -1.49
C ARG A 41 -13.51 5.89 -0.11
N ASN A 42 -12.45 5.35 0.48
CA ASN A 42 -11.98 5.74 1.81
C ASN A 42 -10.95 6.88 1.79
N PHE A 43 -10.10 6.92 0.77
CA PHE A 43 -8.95 7.82 0.65
C PHE A 43 -9.10 8.82 -0.50
N GLU A 44 -10.26 8.86 -1.15
CA GLU A 44 -10.57 9.61 -2.37
C GLU A 44 -9.76 9.19 -3.61
N ASN A 45 -8.51 8.73 -3.43
CA ASN A 45 -7.58 8.31 -4.47
C ASN A 45 -6.59 7.23 -3.98
N TRP A 46 -6.23 6.32 -4.89
CA TRP A 46 -5.22 5.29 -4.63
C TRP A 46 -3.81 5.86 -4.37
N ASN A 47 -3.43 6.94 -5.07
CA ASN A 47 -2.15 7.58 -4.80
C ASN A 47 -2.10 8.19 -3.40
N GLU A 48 -3.23 8.64 -2.87
CA GLU A 48 -3.28 9.17 -1.50
C GLU A 48 -3.08 8.04 -0.48
N SER A 49 -3.74 6.89 -0.69
CA SER A 49 -3.55 5.73 0.19
C SER A 49 -2.10 5.24 0.20
N LEU A 50 -1.41 5.25 -0.96
CA LEU A 50 0.02 4.97 -1.04
C LEU A 50 0.88 6.00 -0.31
N ARG A 51 0.54 7.29 -0.43
CA ARG A 51 1.26 8.36 0.25
C ARG A 51 1.14 8.24 1.78
N GLN A 52 -0.03 7.82 2.28
CA GLN A 52 -0.25 7.58 3.71
C GLN A 52 0.55 6.40 4.28
N VAL A 53 0.87 5.39 3.47
CA VAL A 53 1.79 4.30 3.89
C VAL A 53 3.27 4.64 3.65
N GLY A 54 3.58 5.84 3.15
CA GLY A 54 4.93 6.27 2.84
C GLY A 54 5.47 5.77 1.50
N PHE A 55 4.62 5.16 0.67
CA PHE A 55 5.00 4.75 -0.68
C PHE A 55 4.96 5.96 -1.62
N GLN A 56 6.13 6.40 -2.07
CA GLN A 56 6.21 7.45 -3.08
C GLN A 56 5.91 6.86 -4.47
N PRO A 57 4.89 7.36 -5.21
CA PRO A 57 4.64 6.93 -6.57
C PRO A 57 5.86 7.28 -7.42
N ARG A 58 6.51 6.25 -7.96
CA ARG A 58 7.83 6.31 -8.55
C ARG A 58 7.87 7.20 -9.80
N LYS A 59 8.08 8.51 -9.63
CA LYS A 59 8.70 9.35 -10.67
C LYS A 59 10.21 9.24 -10.47
N LYS A 60 10.83 8.31 -11.22
CA LYS A 60 12.29 8.12 -11.34
C LYS A 60 13.09 8.46 -10.06
N LEU A 61 13.20 7.53 -9.13
CA LEU A 61 14.34 7.57 -8.20
C LEU A 61 14.96 6.17 -8.09
N SER A 62 16.17 6.11 -8.62
CA SER A 62 17.19 5.09 -8.44
C SER A 62 17.46 4.86 -6.94
N LYS A 63 17.59 3.58 -6.57
CA LYS A 63 18.25 3.09 -5.35
C LYS A 63 17.79 3.73 -4.03
N GLU A 64 16.72 3.22 -3.42
CA GLU A 64 16.59 3.16 -1.95
C GLU A 64 15.31 2.39 -1.56
N ILE A 65 15.36 1.06 -1.68
CA ILE A 65 14.53 0.20 -0.85
C ILE A 65 15.43 -0.24 0.30
N LYS A 66 15.66 0.65 1.27
CA LYS A 66 16.19 0.27 2.59
C LYS A 66 15.30 0.67 3.76
N GLU A 67 14.26 1.47 3.55
CA GLU A 67 13.45 1.98 4.66
C GLU A 67 11.98 1.53 4.60
N ALA A 68 11.77 0.22 4.78
CA ALA A 68 10.56 -0.27 5.43
C ALA A 68 10.90 -1.19 6.62
N SER A 69 12.02 -0.90 7.29
CA SER A 69 12.44 -1.57 8.54
C SER A 69 11.61 -1.13 9.77
N CYS A 70 10.63 -0.22 9.65
CA CYS A 70 9.97 0.36 10.83
C CYS A 70 8.54 -0.15 11.04
N PHE A 71 8.39 -1.38 11.54
CA PHE A 71 7.43 -1.65 12.64
C PHE A 71 7.89 -2.88 13.45
N ARG A 72 9.11 -2.81 14.00
CA ARG A 72 9.41 -3.50 15.25
C ARG A 72 9.13 -2.52 16.40
N LYS A 73 8.09 -2.82 17.17
CA LYS A 73 7.93 -2.57 18.62
C LYS A 73 6.61 -3.26 18.98
N GLY A 74 6.62 -4.28 19.82
CA GLY A 74 7.32 -4.37 21.10
C GLY A 74 6.26 -4.27 22.16
#